data_AF-A0A3A8KLJ7-F1
#
_entry.id   AF-A0A3A8KLJ7-F1
#
_cell.length_a   1.000
_cell.length_b   1.000
_cell.length_c   1.000
_cell.angle_alpha   90.00
_cell.angle_beta   90.00
_cell.angle_gamma   90.00
#
_symmetry.space_group_name_H-M   'P 1'
#
loop_
_entity.id
_entity.type
_entity.pdbx_description
1 polymer ?
#
loop_
_entity_poly.entity_id
_entity_poly.type
_entity_poly.pdbx_seq_one_letter_code
_entity_poly.pdbx_strand_id
1 'polypeptide(L)'
;MRRRFVYRTNPETGQVESHEVSADYQSVEARAPLFTDRFMEGAQAQDGTDISSRTKRRDYMRAHNLADTSDFTGTLEAATKERARFYDADSKHDTQARREAVARAMEGRRGR
;
A
#
# COMPACT_ATOMS: atom_id res chain seq x y z
N MET A 1 -8.02 -42.54 -15.28
CA MET A 1 -7.77 -41.83 -14.01
C MET A 1 -7.21 -40.45 -14.32
N ARG A 2 -7.73 -39.38 -13.71
CA ARG A 2 -7.26 -38.00 -13.96
C ARG A 2 -6.06 -37.73 -13.04
N ARG A 3 -4.89 -37.40 -13.61
CA ARG A 3 -3.71 -37.00 -12.84
C ARG A 3 -4.01 -35.69 -12.12
N ARG A 4 -3.59 -35.58 -10.85
CA ARG A 4 -3.77 -34.37 -10.04
C ARG A 4 -2.39 -33.82 -9.68
N PHE A 5 -2.25 -32.51 -9.74
CA PHE A 5 -1.00 -31.81 -9.45
C PHE A 5 -1.25 -30.74 -8.39
N VAL A 6 -0.24 -30.49 -7.56
CA VAL A 6 -0.17 -29.35 -6.65
C VAL A 6 1.06 -28.52 -6.99
N TYR A 7 0.93 -27.20 -6.88
CA TYR A 7 1.99 -26.25 -7.18
C TYR A 7 2.53 -25.70 -5.87
N ARG A 8 3.83 -25.85 -5.62
CA ARG A 8 4.49 -25.38 -4.39
C ARG A 8 5.74 -24.59 -4.72
N THR A 9 6.02 -23.57 -3.92
CA THR A 9 7.25 -22.79 -4.05
C THR A 9 8.42 -23.58 -3.48
N ASN A 10 9.47 -23.78 -4.27
CA ASN A 10 10.74 -24.33 -3.82
C ASN A 10 11.47 -23.25 -2.99
N PRO A 11 11.78 -23.50 -1.71
CA PRO A 11 12.40 -22.51 -0.83
C PRO A 11 13.84 -22.16 -1.20
N GLU A 12 14.55 -23.03 -1.91
CA GLU A 12 15.94 -22.81 -2.30
C GLU A 12 16.06 -21.98 -3.58
N THR A 13 15.14 -22.20 -4.53
CA THR A 13 15.18 -21.54 -5.85
C THR A 13 14.16 -20.41 -5.98
N GLY A 14 13.17 -20.33 -5.08
CA GLY A 14 12.05 -19.39 -5.13
C GLY A 14 11.05 -19.66 -6.26
N GLN A 15 11.24 -20.73 -7.04
CA GLN A 15 10.41 -21.05 -8.20
C GLN A 15 9.21 -21.92 -7.79
N VAL A 16 8.15 -21.89 -8.60
CA VAL A 16 6.99 -22.74 -8.39
C VAL A 16 7.16 -24.05 -9.15
N GLU A 17 7.14 -25.17 -8.42
CA GLU A 17 7.27 -26.53 -8.97
C GLU A 17 5.95 -27.29 -8.88
N SER A 18 5.72 -28.20 -9.84
CA SER A 18 4.54 -29.06 -9.89
C SER A 18 4.84 -30.45 -9.32
N HIS A 19 4.07 -30.88 -8.33
CA HIS A 19 4.16 -32.23 -7.77
C HIS A 19 2.88 -33.01 -8.10
N GLU A 20 3.02 -34.19 -8.68
CA GLU A 20 1.90 -35.11 -8.88
C GLU A 20 1.46 -35.71 -7.54
N VAL A 21 0.15 -35.73 -7.30
CA VAL A 21 -0.41 -36.24 -6.05
C VAL A 21 -1.43 -37.34 -6.30
N SER A 22 -1.41 -38.33 -5.41
CA SER A 22 -2.35 -39.46 -5.39
C SER A 22 -3.78 -39.00 -5.04
N ALA A 23 -4.78 -39.87 -5.25
CA ALA A 23 -6.20 -39.53 -5.10
C ALA A 23 -6.63 -39.22 -3.65
N ASP A 24 -5.88 -39.72 -2.68
CA ASP A 24 -6.03 -39.56 -1.24
C ASP A 24 -5.34 -38.32 -0.67
N TYR A 25 -4.59 -37.57 -1.50
CA TYR A 25 -3.94 -36.34 -1.06
C TYR A 25 -4.95 -35.33 -0.50
N GLN A 26 -4.74 -34.98 0.78
CA GLN A 26 -5.38 -33.88 1.49
C GLN A 26 -4.37 -32.73 1.61
N SER A 27 -4.74 -31.52 1.21
CA SER A 27 -3.86 -30.37 1.44
C SER A 27 -3.76 -30.10 2.94
N VAL A 28 -2.59 -30.34 3.52
CA VAL A 28 -2.26 -30.01 4.93
C VAL A 28 -1.94 -28.54 5.12
N GLU A 29 -1.83 -27.76 4.05
CA GLU A 29 -1.75 -26.31 4.17
C GLU A 29 -3.03 -25.84 4.84
N ALA A 30 -2.88 -25.29 6.05
CA ALA A 30 -3.96 -24.60 6.73
C ALA A 30 -4.60 -23.69 5.69
N ARG A 31 -5.88 -23.94 5.39
CA ARG A 31 -6.73 -22.98 4.69
C ARG A 31 -6.90 -21.80 5.64
N ALA A 32 -5.82 -21.06 5.85
CA ALA A 32 -5.85 -19.79 6.54
C ALA A 32 -6.86 -18.98 5.73
N PRO A 33 -7.93 -18.48 6.35
CA PRO A 33 -8.82 -17.59 5.64
C PRO A 33 -7.94 -16.47 5.10
N LEU A 34 -7.90 -16.31 3.77
CA LEU A 34 -7.29 -15.15 3.12
C LEU A 34 -7.91 -13.82 3.62
N PHE A 35 -8.96 -13.91 4.45
CA PHE A 35 -9.73 -12.84 5.05
C PHE A 35 -9.33 -12.47 6.49
N THR A 36 -8.37 -13.17 7.13
CA THR A 36 -7.87 -12.71 8.44
C THR A 36 -6.74 -11.71 8.24
N ASP A 37 -6.78 -10.61 8.99
CA ASP A 37 -5.74 -9.58 9.00
C ASP A 37 -4.49 -10.09 9.73
N ARG A 38 -3.80 -11.06 9.13
CA ARG A 38 -2.70 -11.82 9.75
C ARG A 38 -1.57 -10.92 10.27
N PHE A 39 -1.38 -9.76 9.64
CA PHE A 39 -0.36 -8.80 10.03
C PHE A 39 -0.74 -7.96 11.26
N MET A 40 -2.01 -8.01 11.66
CA MET A 40 -2.51 -7.31 12.85
C MET A 40 -2.80 -8.27 14.01
N GLU A 41 -2.69 -9.58 13.83
CA GLU A 41 -3.02 -10.55 14.87
C GLU A 41 -2.17 -10.32 16.14
N GLY A 42 -2.84 -10.19 17.29
CA GLY A 42 -2.18 -9.92 18.57
C GLY A 42 -1.62 -8.50 18.74
N ALA A 43 -1.86 -7.59 17.79
CA ALA A 43 -1.37 -6.22 17.89
C ALA A 43 -2.06 -5.45 19.04
N GLN A 44 -1.25 -4.80 19.87
CA GLN A 44 -1.69 -3.96 20.98
C GLN A 44 -0.97 -2.61 20.94
N ALA A 45 -1.65 -1.57 21.40
CA ALA A 45 -1.05 -0.27 21.63
C ALA A 45 -0.21 -0.27 22.93
N GLN A 46 0.58 0.80 23.15
CA GLN A 46 1.50 0.90 24.29
C GLN A 46 0.78 0.90 25.65
N ASP A 47 -0.48 1.29 25.67
CA ASP A 47 -1.38 1.28 26.82
C ASP A 47 -2.07 -0.09 27.04
N GLY A 48 -1.81 -1.07 26.17
CA GLY A 48 -2.42 -2.40 26.19
C GLY A 48 -3.75 -2.50 25.41
N THR A 49 -4.20 -1.43 24.77
CA THR A 49 -5.45 -1.46 23.98
C THR A 49 -5.31 -2.37 22.77
N ASP A 50 -6.29 -3.24 22.55
CA ASP A 50 -6.32 -4.17 21.42
C ASP A 50 -6.53 -3.44 20.08
N ILE A 51 -5.53 -3.49 19.21
CA ILE A 51 -5.54 -2.94 17.84
C ILE A 51 -5.41 -4.05 16.79
N SER A 52 -5.82 -5.28 17.12
CA SER A 52 -5.64 -6.49 16.31
C SER A 52 -6.37 -6.54 14.96
N SER A 53 -6.98 -5.44 14.54
CA SER A 53 -7.56 -5.30 13.22
C SER A 53 -7.40 -3.86 12.72
N ARG A 54 -7.38 -3.67 11.40
CA ARG A 54 -7.38 -2.33 10.78
C ARG A 54 -8.46 -1.39 11.30
N THR A 55 -9.66 -1.90 11.63
CA THR A 55 -10.74 -1.08 12.18
C THR A 55 -10.42 -0.63 13.60
N LYS A 56 -10.04 -1.56 14.49
CA LYS A 56 -9.65 -1.25 15.87
C LYS A 56 -8.50 -0.24 15.93
N ARG A 57 -7.47 -0.42 15.09
CA ARG A 57 -6.35 0.52 14.97
C ARG A 57 -6.82 1.92 14.57
N ARG A 58 -7.68 2.05 13.55
CA ARG A 58 -8.20 3.36 13.11
C ARG A 58 -9.02 4.05 14.21
N ASP A 59 -9.86 3.29 14.90
CA ASP A 59 -10.69 3.83 15.99
C ASP A 59 -9.82 4.29 17.15
N TYR A 60 -8.79 3.52 17.51
CA TYR A 60 -7.79 3.90 18.50
C TYR A 60 -7.06 5.19 18.11
N MET A 61 -6.55 5.27 16.87
CA MET A 61 -5.82 6.44 16.38
C MET A 61 -6.70 7.70 16.41
N ARG A 62 -7.96 7.59 15.96
CA ARG A 62 -8.93 8.68 16.01
C ARG A 62 -9.21 9.16 17.43
N ALA A 63 -9.40 8.23 18.37
CA ALA A 63 -9.66 8.57 19.77
C ALA A 63 -8.48 9.31 20.43
N HIS A 64 -7.25 9.04 19.98
CA HIS A 64 -6.02 9.62 20.51
C HIS A 64 -5.47 10.80 19.70
N ASN A 65 -6.22 11.30 18.70
CA ASN A 65 -5.77 12.35 17.78
C ASN A 65 -4.43 12.01 17.08
N LEU A 66 -4.23 10.74 16.75
CA LEU A 66 -3.07 10.24 16.01
C LEU A 66 -3.42 10.06 14.54
N ALA A 67 -2.42 10.21 13.68
CA ALA A 67 -2.57 9.96 12.25
C ALA A 67 -2.49 8.46 11.93
N ASP A 68 -3.40 7.97 11.09
CA ASP A 68 -3.40 6.63 10.55
C ASP A 68 -2.87 6.64 9.11
N THR A 69 -2.19 5.57 8.69
CA THR A 69 -1.77 5.40 7.29
C THR A 69 -2.94 5.51 6.30
N SER A 70 -4.16 5.14 6.71
CA SER A 70 -5.35 5.29 5.88
C SER A 70 -5.72 6.74 5.59
N ASP A 71 -5.34 7.68 6.46
CA ASP A 71 -5.67 9.11 6.30
C ASP A 71 -4.95 9.72 5.09
N PHE A 72 -3.85 9.10 4.67
CA PHE A 72 -3.06 9.52 3.52
C PHE A 72 -3.41 8.77 2.24
N THR A 73 -4.44 7.93 2.24
CA THR A 73 -4.87 7.20 1.05
C THR A 73 -5.27 8.18 -0.07
N GLY A 74 -4.68 8.03 -1.26
CA GLY A 74 -4.96 8.90 -2.41
C GLY A 74 -4.27 10.27 -2.38
N THR A 75 -3.53 10.61 -1.33
CA THR A 75 -2.80 11.89 -1.25
C THR A 75 -1.74 12.03 -2.34
N LEU A 76 -1.03 10.94 -2.65
CA LEU A 76 -0.04 10.91 -3.75
C LEU A 76 -0.70 11.08 -5.12
N GLU A 77 -1.84 10.45 -5.36
CA GLU A 77 -2.58 10.59 -6.62
C GLU A 77 -3.12 12.01 -6.77
N ALA A 78 -3.67 12.58 -5.69
CA ALA A 78 -4.12 13.97 -5.66
C ALA A 78 -2.97 14.95 -5.92
N ALA A 79 -1.83 14.78 -5.23
CA ALA A 79 -0.64 15.60 -5.43
C ALA A 79 -0.06 15.45 -6.85
N THR A 80 -0.11 14.25 -7.41
CA THR A 80 0.34 13.99 -8.79
C THR A 80 -0.58 14.67 -9.80
N LYS A 81 -1.90 14.63 -9.59
CA LYS A 81 -2.89 15.31 -10.41
C LYS A 81 -2.75 16.83 -10.32
N GLU A 82 -2.52 17.35 -9.12
CA GLU A 82 -2.25 18.77 -8.90
C GLU A 82 -0.96 19.21 -9.61
N ARG A 83 0.11 18.43 -9.46
CA ARG A 83 1.37 18.64 -10.18
C ARG A 83 1.17 18.64 -11.70
N ALA A 84 0.44 17.67 -12.24
CA ALA A 84 0.14 17.61 -13.67
C ALA A 84 -0.63 18.86 -14.13
N ARG A 85 -1.65 19.31 -13.38
CA ARG A 85 -2.41 20.54 -13.67
C ARG A 85 -1.55 21.80 -13.59
N PHE A 86 -0.58 21.83 -12.70
CA PHE A 86 0.34 22.96 -12.54
C PHE A 86 1.29 23.09 -13.74
N TYR A 87 1.81 21.96 -14.25
CA TYR A 87 2.75 21.96 -15.38
C TYR A 87 2.09 21.88 -16.77
N ASP A 88 0.78 21.63 -16.84
CA ASP A 88 0.03 21.66 -18.10
C ASP A 88 -0.01 23.08 -18.69
N ALA A 89 0.51 23.25 -19.90
CA ALA A 89 0.64 24.55 -20.57
C ALA A 89 -0.73 25.17 -20.93
N ASP A 90 -1.74 24.33 -21.19
CA ASP A 90 -3.09 24.77 -21.55
C ASP A 90 -3.99 24.97 -20.32
N SER A 91 -3.53 24.55 -19.15
CA SER A 91 -4.22 24.74 -17.89
C SER A 91 -4.22 26.22 -17.49
N LYS A 92 -5.43 26.80 -17.30
CA LYS A 92 -5.62 28.13 -16.72
C LYS A 92 -5.47 28.14 -15.19
N HIS A 93 -5.28 26.97 -14.59
CA HIS A 93 -5.16 26.81 -13.14
C HIS A 93 -3.89 27.51 -12.64
N ASP A 94 -4.04 28.33 -11.61
CA ASP A 94 -2.95 28.92 -10.82
C ASP A 94 -1.81 29.57 -11.65
N THR A 95 -2.21 30.35 -12.65
CA THR A 95 -1.29 30.99 -13.61
C THR A 95 -0.32 31.96 -12.93
N GLN A 96 -0.72 32.59 -11.82
CA GLN A 96 0.13 33.48 -11.05
C GLN A 96 1.23 32.70 -10.31
N ALA A 97 0.90 31.66 -9.56
CA ALA A 97 1.88 30.85 -8.85
C ALA A 97 2.90 30.21 -9.81
N ARG A 98 2.45 29.83 -11.00
CA ARG A 98 3.35 29.33 -12.06
C ARG A 98 4.31 30.40 -12.59
N ARG A 99 3.84 31.64 -12.81
CA ARG A 99 4.71 32.75 -13.22
C ARG A 99 5.76 33.06 -12.15
N GLU A 100 5.36 33.07 -10.89
CA GLU A 100 6.27 33.28 -9.76
C GLU A 100 7.30 32.15 -9.62
N ALA A 101 6.88 30.89 -9.81
CA ALA A 101 7.79 29.74 -9.82
C ALA A 101 8.83 29.81 -10.95
N VAL A 102 8.41 30.20 -12.16
CA VAL A 102 9.31 30.42 -13.30
C VAL A 102 10.27 31.58 -13.03
N ALA A 103 9.79 32.70 -12.49
CA ALA A 103 10.62 33.85 -12.14
C ALA A 103 11.72 33.46 -11.14
N ARG A 104 11.35 32.74 -10.07
CA ARG A 104 12.29 32.23 -9.06
C ARG A 104 13.34 31.29 -9.64
N ALA A 105 12.92 30.39 -10.54
CA ALA A 105 13.84 29.46 -11.21
C ALA A 105 14.85 30.19 -12.12
N MET A 106 14.41 31.27 -12.78
CA MET A 106 15.25 32.10 -13.65
C MET A 106 16.23 32.97 -12.85
N GLU A 107 15.80 33.55 -11.73
CA GLU A 107 16.67 34.30 -10.81
C GLU A 107 17.75 33.41 -10.20
N GLY A 108 17.39 32.20 -9.72
CA GLY A 108 18.36 31.24 -9.19
C GLY A 108 19.33 30.66 -10.24
N ARG A 109 19.05 30.85 -11.54
CA ARG A 109 19.94 30.48 -12.65
C ARG A 109 20.88 31.61 -13.06
N ARG A 110 20.55 32.86 -12.77
CA ARG A 110 21.39 34.05 -13.02
C ARG A 110 22.45 34.28 -11.94
N GLY A 111 22.25 33.75 -10.74
CA GLY A 111 23.20 33.84 -9.63
C GLY A 111 24.26 32.74 -9.56
N ARG A 112 24.40 31.91 -10.61
CA ARG A 112 25.41 30.86 -10.74
C ARG A 112 26.35 31.13 -11.89
#